data_AF-A0A7J4LRK5-F1
#
_entry.id   AF-A0A7J4LRK5-F1
#
_cell.length_a   1.000
_cell.length_b   1.000
_cell.length_c   1.000
_cell.angle_alpha   90.00
_cell.angle_beta   90.00
_cell.angle_gamma   90.00
#
_symmetry.space_group_name_H-M   'P 1'
#
loop_
_entity.id
_entity.type
_entity.pdbx_description
1 polymer ?
#
loop_
_entity_poly.entity_id
_entity_poly.type
_entity_poly.pdbx_seq_one_letter_code
_entity_poly.pdbx_strand_id
1 'polypeptide(L)'
;MNQKLNKTIIVLHISAVIYLLVGIMLLIFSFFLPSVLDGEPFFKTTFVLSAVLSIAFGIFVEIVIKSLKKHKFWAWITGIIICGLYIPSIFIILGIIGLVGLLNKDVRTDFVK
;
A
#
# COMPACT_ATOMS: atom_id res chain seq x y z
N MET A 1 -2.66 21.44 6.13
CA MET A 1 -2.48 20.30 5.18
C MET A 1 -3.66 20.33 4.21
N ASN A 2 -3.41 20.28 2.90
CA ASN A 2 -4.46 20.38 1.88
C ASN A 2 -5.53 19.27 2.08
N GLN A 3 -6.81 19.64 2.13
CA GLN A 3 -7.92 18.70 2.40
C GLN A 3 -7.96 17.55 1.38
N LYS A 4 -7.50 17.78 0.15
CA LYS A 4 -7.42 16.75 -0.90
C LYS A 4 -6.27 15.76 -0.65
N LEU A 5 -5.13 16.25 -0.14
CA LEU A 5 -4.02 15.40 0.27
C LEU A 5 -4.40 14.53 1.48
N ASN A 6 -5.22 15.05 2.41
CA ASN A 6 -5.73 14.25 3.53
C ASN A 6 -6.54 13.03 3.05
N LYS A 7 -7.37 13.19 2.01
CA LYS A 7 -8.14 12.08 1.43
C LYS A 7 -7.21 11.00 0.86
N THR A 8 -6.19 11.39 0.10
CA THR A 8 -5.16 10.45 -0.39
C THR A 8 -4.47 9.75 0.77
N ILE A 9 -4.08 10.48 1.82
CA ILE A 9 -3.40 9.88 2.98
C ILE A 9 -4.29 8.84 3.66
N ILE A 10 -5.58 9.13 3.85
CA ILE A 10 -6.54 8.18 4.46
C ILE A 10 -6.65 6.92 3.60
N VAL A 11 -6.80 7.08 2.29
CA VAL A 11 -6.87 5.98 1.32
C VAL A 11 -5.61 5.11 1.36
N LEU A 12 -4.42 5.73 1.34
CA LEU A 12 -3.16 5.01 1.43
C LEU A 12 -3.03 4.29 2.77
N HIS A 13 -3.45 4.91 3.87
CA HIS A 13 -3.43 4.31 5.20
C HIS A 13 -4.33 3.08 5.28
N ILE A 14 -5.56 3.16 4.75
CA ILE A 14 -6.48 2.01 4.65
C ILE A 14 -5.81 0.88 3.85
N SER A 15 -5.19 1.19 2.71
CA SER A 15 -4.49 0.18 1.91
C SER A 15 -3.33 -0.46 2.68
N ALA A 16 -2.54 0.33 3.42
CA ALA A 16 -1.43 -0.18 4.22
C ALA A 16 -1.92 -1.14 5.32
N VAL A 17 -3.01 -0.79 6.02
CA VAL A 17 -3.65 -1.64 7.02
C VAL A 17 -4.13 -2.94 6.39
N ILE A 18 -4.75 -2.89 5.20
CA ILE A 18 -5.19 -4.10 4.50
C ILE A 18 -3.98 -5.00 4.15
N TYR A 19 -2.91 -4.45 3.59
CA TYR A 19 -1.70 -5.23 3.29
C TYR A 19 -1.06 -5.85 4.54
N LEU A 20 -1.05 -5.13 5.67
CA LEU A 20 -0.59 -5.67 6.93
C LEU A 20 -1.49 -6.81 7.44
N LEU A 21 -2.81 -6.62 7.42
CA LEU A 21 -3.77 -7.65 7.84
C LEU A 21 -3.66 -8.90 6.97
N VAL A 22 -3.57 -8.75 5.64
CA VAL A 22 -3.38 -9.86 4.71
C VAL A 22 -2.07 -10.58 4.99
N GLY A 23 -0.96 -9.85 5.19
CA GLY A 23 0.32 -10.45 5.49
C GLY A 23 0.33 -11.22 6.82
N ILE A 24 -0.26 -10.65 7.87
CA ILE A 24 -0.40 -11.33 9.18
C ILE A 24 -1.28 -12.57 9.03
N MET A 25 -2.41 -12.45 8.32
CA MET A 25 -3.32 -13.58 8.09
C MET A 25 -2.62 -14.72 7.33
N LEU A 26 -1.81 -14.41 6.30
CA LEU A 26 -1.05 -15.41 5.55
C LEU A 26 0.01 -16.11 6.42
N LEU A 27 0.69 -15.38 7.32
CA LEU A 27 1.61 -15.99 8.29
C LEU A 27 0.89 -16.92 9.27
N ILE A 28 -0.26 -16.48 9.81
CA ILE A 28 -1.09 -17.29 10.71
C ILE A 28 -1.55 -18.55 9.97
N PHE A 29 -2.07 -18.43 8.76
CA PHE A 29 -2.49 -19.59 7.96
C PHE A 29 -1.34 -20.57 7.70
N SER A 30 -0.15 -20.06 7.36
CA SER A 30 1.03 -20.89 7.14
C SER A 30 1.48 -21.64 8.39
N PHE A 31 1.17 -21.13 9.59
CA PHE A 31 1.55 -21.74 10.85
C PHE A 31 0.47 -22.69 11.40
N PHE A 32 -0.81 -22.32 11.28
CA PHE A 32 -1.93 -23.06 11.87
C PHE A 32 -2.53 -24.14 10.95
N LEU A 33 -2.30 -24.09 9.63
CA LEU A 33 -2.70 -25.14 8.69
C LEU A 33 -1.48 -25.76 7.98
N PRO A 34 -0.52 -26.34 8.73
CA PRO A 34 0.65 -26.98 8.13
C PRO A 34 0.25 -28.19 7.27
N SER A 35 -0.80 -28.92 7.67
CA SER A 35 -1.30 -30.10 6.95
C SER A 35 -1.77 -29.84 5.51
N VAL A 36 -2.16 -28.61 5.18
CA VAL A 36 -2.55 -28.21 3.81
C VAL A 36 -1.34 -27.85 2.96
N LEU A 37 -0.24 -27.42 3.58
CA LEU A 37 0.96 -26.88 2.93
C LEU A 37 2.14 -27.85 2.90
N ASP A 38 2.18 -28.84 3.80
CA ASP A 38 3.30 -29.78 3.92
C ASP A 38 3.36 -30.82 2.79
N GLY A 39 2.30 -30.93 1.98
CA GLY A 39 2.31 -31.76 0.76
C GLY A 39 3.20 -31.21 -0.35
N GLU A 40 3.50 -29.90 -0.35
CA GLU A 40 4.22 -29.23 -1.43
C GLU A 40 5.06 -28.05 -0.90
N PRO A 41 6.40 -28.20 -0.74
CA PRO A 41 7.26 -27.18 -0.13
C PRO A 41 7.28 -25.85 -0.89
N PHE A 42 6.95 -25.89 -2.18
CA PHE A 42 6.79 -24.69 -3.02
C PHE A 42 5.68 -23.77 -2.47
N PHE A 43 4.50 -24.30 -2.16
CA PHE A 43 3.37 -23.48 -1.68
C PHE A 43 3.68 -22.84 -0.33
N LYS A 44 4.30 -23.57 0.59
CA LYS A 44 4.72 -23.02 1.89
C LYS A 44 5.67 -21.83 1.72
N THR A 45 6.65 -21.98 0.83
CA THR A 45 7.61 -20.92 0.53
C THR A 45 6.93 -19.70 -0.11
N THR A 46 6.03 -19.92 -1.07
CA THR A 46 5.25 -18.83 -1.70
C THR A 46 4.39 -18.09 -0.68
N PHE A 47 3.68 -18.81 0.20
CA PHE A 47 2.84 -18.20 1.23
C PHE A 47 3.64 -17.31 2.19
N VAL A 48 4.75 -17.82 2.72
CA VAL A 48 5.62 -17.05 3.63
C VAL A 48 6.21 -15.83 2.91
N LEU A 49 6.69 -16.00 1.68
CA LEU A 49 7.28 -14.90 0.91
C LEU A 49 6.24 -13.83 0.55
N SER A 50 5.04 -14.24 0.13
CA SER A 50 3.91 -13.33 -0.10
C SER A 50 3.52 -12.58 1.17
N ALA A 51 3.52 -13.27 2.32
CA ALA A 51 3.20 -12.65 3.60
C ALA A 51 4.22 -11.57 4.01
N VAL A 52 5.51 -11.90 3.92
CA VAL A 52 6.61 -10.95 4.19
C VAL A 52 6.54 -9.77 3.24
N LEU A 53 6.32 -10.01 1.94
CA LEU A 53 6.22 -8.95 0.93
C LEU A 53 5.01 -8.05 1.18
N SER A 54 3.86 -8.62 1.57
CA SER A 54 2.67 -7.85 1.94
C SER A 54 2.91 -6.94 3.15
N ILE A 55 3.56 -7.45 4.20
CA ILE A 55 3.94 -6.67 5.38
C ILE A 55 4.92 -5.55 4.99
N ALA A 56 5.96 -5.88 4.23
CA ALA A 56 6.94 -4.91 3.76
C ALA A 56 6.29 -3.81 2.93
N PHE A 57 5.32 -4.15 2.07
CA PHE A 57 4.57 -3.18 1.27
C PHE A 57 3.71 -2.26 2.15
N GLY A 58 3.00 -2.80 3.15
CA GLY A 58 2.26 -1.99 4.12
C GLY A 58 3.15 -0.98 4.87
N ILE A 59 4.33 -1.42 5.33
CA ILE A 59 5.32 -0.55 5.98
C ILE A 59 5.85 0.51 5.00
N PHE A 60 6.13 0.11 3.75
CA PHE A 60 6.58 1.03 2.71
C PHE A 60 5.55 2.13 2.43
N VAL A 61 4.27 1.79 2.34
CA VAL A 61 3.18 2.76 2.17
C VAL A 61 3.14 3.75 3.35
N GLU A 62 3.35 3.30 4.59
CA GLU A 62 3.45 4.19 5.77
C GLU A 62 4.64 5.16 5.68
N ILE A 63 5.79 4.70 5.16
CA ILE A 63 6.96 5.56 4.91
C ILE A 63 6.63 6.62 3.86
N VAL A 64 5.90 6.25 2.80
CA VAL A 64 5.43 7.18 1.77
C VAL A 64 4.47 8.19 2.39
N ILE A 65 3.51 7.78 3.22
CA ILE A 65 2.59 8.68 3.93
C ILE A 65 3.35 9.68 4.81
N LYS A 66 4.31 9.20 5.62
CA LYS A 66 5.15 10.07 6.45
C LYS A 66 5.94 11.07 5.62
N SER A 67 6.38 10.67 4.43
CA SER A 67 7.15 11.52 3.51
C SER A 67 6.27 12.50 2.73
N LEU A 68 5.03 12.12 2.40
CA LEU A 68 4.01 13.01 1.83
C LEU A 68 3.65 14.13 2.81
N LYS A 69 3.52 13.82 4.11
CA LYS A 69 3.30 14.82 5.17
C LYS A 69 4.48 15.79 5.31
N LYS A 70 5.69 15.38 4.92
CA LYS A 70 6.90 16.21 4.87
C LYS A 70 7.08 16.93 3.53
N HIS A 71 6.08 16.89 2.64
CA HIS A 71 6.10 17.55 1.34
C HIS A 71 7.28 17.12 0.44
N LYS A 72 7.76 15.88 0.54
CA LYS A 72 8.87 15.39 -0.31
C LYS A 72 8.39 15.01 -1.71
N PHE A 73 9.04 15.55 -2.75
CA PHE A 73 8.72 15.28 -4.16
C PHE A 73 8.75 13.78 -4.53
N TRP A 74 9.77 13.05 -4.09
CA TRP A 74 9.85 11.60 -4.36
C TRP A 74 8.64 10.84 -3.81
N ALA A 75 8.14 11.23 -2.62
CA ALA A 75 6.96 10.59 -2.03
C ALA A 75 5.67 10.87 -2.81
N TRP A 76 5.58 12.04 -3.45
CA TRP A 76 4.49 12.38 -4.36
C TRP A 76 4.50 11.49 -5.60
N ILE A 77 5.66 11.32 -6.25
CA ILE A 77 5.81 10.39 -7.38
C ILE A 77 5.47 8.96 -6.96
N THR A 78 6.03 8.48 -5.85
CA THR A 78 5.76 7.13 -5.34
C THR A 78 4.28 6.93 -5.03
N GLY A 79 3.61 7.93 -4.45
CA GLY A 79 2.17 7.90 -4.19
C GLY A 79 1.35 7.75 -5.48
N ILE A 80 1.73 8.46 -6.55
CA ILE A 80 1.08 8.34 -7.87
C ILE A 80 1.27 6.93 -8.43
N ILE A 81 2.49 6.39 -8.35
CA ILE A 81 2.79 5.02 -8.81
C ILE A 81 1.97 4.00 -8.04
N ILE A 82 1.92 4.08 -6.70
CA ILE A 82 1.13 3.18 -5.86
C ILE A 82 -0.36 3.27 -6.23
N CYS A 83 -0.91 4.48 -6.34
CA CYS A 83 -2.31 4.67 -6.72
C CYS A 83 -2.59 4.15 -8.15
N GLY A 84 -1.64 4.29 -9.07
CA GLY A 84 -1.71 3.72 -10.41
C GLY A 84 -1.72 2.18 -10.41
N LEU A 85 -0.88 1.55 -9.58
CA LEU A 85 -0.87 0.10 -9.38
C LEU A 85 -2.17 -0.43 -8.78
N TYR A 86 -2.93 0.39 -8.05
CA TYR A 86 -4.24 0.00 -7.52
C TYR A 86 -5.35 -0.01 -8.58
N ILE A 87 -5.18 0.66 -9.73
CA ILE A 87 -6.20 0.72 -10.79
C ILE A 87 -6.52 -0.68 -11.38
N PRO A 88 -5.54 -1.50 -11.79
CA PRO A 88 -5.82 -2.86 -12.26
C PRO A 88 -6.17 -3.85 -11.12
N SER A 89 -6.23 -3.39 -9.87
CA SER A 89 -6.45 -4.25 -8.71
C SER A 89 -7.90 -4.14 -8.19
N ILE A 90 -8.24 -4.98 -7.21
CA ILE A 90 -9.51 -4.90 -6.47
C ILE A 90 -9.69 -3.55 -5.74
N PHE A 91 -8.61 -2.79 -5.58
CA PHE A 91 -8.56 -1.48 -4.93
C PHE A 91 -8.71 -0.30 -5.90
N ILE A 92 -9.33 -0.50 -7.08
CA ILE A 92 -9.49 0.56 -8.09
C ILE A 92 -10.10 1.86 -7.53
N ILE A 93 -11.11 1.75 -6.66
CA ILE A 93 -11.77 2.91 -6.04
C ILE A 93 -10.78 3.70 -5.18
N LEU A 94 -9.96 3.00 -4.39
CA LEU A 94 -8.90 3.63 -3.59
C LEU A 94 -7.86 4.27 -4.50
N GLY A 95 -7.43 3.57 -5.56
CA GLY A 95 -6.50 4.11 -6.56
C GLY A 95 -6.98 5.43 -7.16
N ILE A 96 -8.22 5.49 -7.63
CA ILE A 96 -8.79 6.70 -8.25
C ILE A 96 -8.86 7.85 -7.24
N ILE A 97 -9.38 7.62 -6.04
CA ILE A 97 -9.49 8.68 -5.01
C ILE A 97 -8.12 9.22 -4.63
N GLY A 98 -7.13 8.32 -4.47
CA GLY A 98 -5.75 8.68 -4.16
C GLY A 98 -5.11 9.53 -5.27
N LEU A 99 -5.28 9.11 -6.53
CA LEU A 99 -4.75 9.79 -7.71
C LEU A 99 -5.35 11.19 -7.88
N VAL A 100 -6.66 11.33 -7.72
CA VAL A 100 -7.37 12.63 -7.82
C VAL A 100 -6.85 13.61 -6.76
N GLY A 101 -6.56 13.14 -5.55
CA GLY A 101 -5.97 13.98 -4.52
C GLY A 101 -4.53 14.39 -4.82
N LEU A 102 -3.70 13.47 -5.32
CA LEU A 102 -2.28 13.73 -5.63
C LEU A 102 -2.08 14.59 -6.88
N LEU A 103 -2.91 14.42 -7.91
CA LEU A 103 -2.83 15.19 -9.16
C LEU A 103 -3.53 16.54 -9.08
N ASN A 104 -4.13 16.88 -7.94
CA ASN A 104 -4.78 18.17 -7.81
C ASN A 104 -3.78 19.32 -7.95
N LYS A 105 -4.12 20.36 -8.70
CA LYS A 105 -3.24 21.53 -8.96
C LYS A 105 -2.68 22.14 -7.68
N ASP A 106 -3.49 22.27 -6.64
CA ASP A 106 -3.08 22.86 -5.36
C ASP A 106 -2.01 21.99 -4.70
N VAL A 107 -2.22 20.67 -4.70
CA VAL A 107 -1.30 19.68 -4.12
C VAL A 107 -0.01 19.60 -4.95
N ARG A 108 -0.12 19.51 -6.28
CA ARG A 108 1.04 19.43 -7.19
C ARG A 108 1.98 20.62 -7.02
N THR A 109 1.43 21.83 -6.88
CA THR A 109 2.22 23.05 -6.69
C THR A 109 3.01 23.02 -5.39
N ASP A 110 2.56 22.30 -4.36
CA ASP A 110 3.29 22.14 -3.10
C ASP A 110 4.50 21.20 -3.21
N PHE A 111 4.54 20.33 -4.22
CA PHE A 111 5.62 19.35 -4.41
C PHE A 111 6.59 19.68 -5.56
N VAL A 112 6.18 20.52 -6.52
CA VAL A 112 6.95 20.86 -7.74
C VAL A 112 7.63 22.24 -7.63
N LYS A 113 7.52 22.91 -6.48
CA LYS A 113 8.33 24.09 -6.15
C LYS A 113 9.77 23.71 -5.85
#